data_AF-A0A257IXE8-F1
#
_entry.id   AF-A0A257IXE8-F1
#
_cell.length_a   1.000
_cell.length_b   1.000
_cell.length_c   1.000
_cell.angle_alpha   90.00
_cell.angle_beta   90.00
_cell.angle_gamma   90.00
#
_symmetry.space_group_name_H-M   'P 1'
#
loop_
_entity.id
_entity.type
_entity.pdbx_description
1 polymer ?
#
loop_
_entity_poly.entity_id
_entity_poly.type
_entity_poly.pdbx_seq_one_letter_code
_entity_poly.pdbx_strand_id
1 'polypeptide(L)'
;MKKYFNSVLLAVFVNIISYAQNSTTSYFVDKLSVLASDSRIEIRGKDTVLVSEYKNPNVRFQSQNDFKKFYKGTPFFNNGWFKGSITTETGGVSKGFMAYNVLTNSLFFSIGENKDAVEIRPKEFTLNGNTFKKFRNQYVAAGELYYQKLVEGEIELFRNFKCKYTPAVVGEKTGYEQTGDGYEGYFEKETTYYINYHNKMQRVGKKFKIFDENEGKAKEFAEKNNLNIQNPSDLIKIVKHLNGLDSNL
;
A
#
# COMPACT_ATOMS: atom_id res chain seq x y z
N MET A 1 -15.78 1.97 91.99
CA MET A 1 -17.20 2.26 92.32
C MET A 1 -17.51 3.71 91.91
N LYS A 2 -18.58 3.93 91.12
CA LYS A 2 -19.22 5.21 90.69
C LYS A 2 -18.34 6.14 89.82
N LYS A 3 -18.55 6.23 88.49
CA LYS A 3 -19.58 6.99 87.71
C LYS A 3 -19.62 8.49 88.05
N TYR A 4 -19.30 9.37 87.09
CA TYR A 4 -20.17 10.35 86.38
C TYR A 4 -19.26 11.19 85.43
N PHE A 5 -19.47 11.17 84.11
CA PHE A 5 -20.36 12.03 83.30
C PHE A 5 -19.87 13.48 83.15
N ASN A 6 -19.36 13.85 81.97
CA ASN A 6 -19.88 14.97 81.17
C ASN A 6 -19.04 15.22 79.91
N SER A 7 -19.73 15.20 78.77
CA SER A 7 -19.27 15.65 77.46
C SER A 7 -19.01 17.16 77.48
N VAL A 8 -17.89 17.62 76.90
CA VAL A 8 -17.81 18.94 76.27
C VAL A 8 -17.04 18.81 74.96
N LEU A 9 -17.76 19.12 73.89
CA LEU A 9 -17.32 19.33 72.53
C LEU A 9 -16.33 20.51 72.51
N LEU A 10 -15.10 20.32 72.02
CA LEU A 10 -14.24 21.44 71.64
C LEU A 10 -13.65 21.17 70.26
N ALA A 11 -14.23 21.85 69.27
CA ALA A 11 -13.68 21.96 67.93
C ALA A 11 -12.42 22.84 67.99
N VAL A 12 -11.29 22.29 67.58
CA VAL A 12 -10.15 23.09 67.11
C VAL A 12 -9.77 22.58 65.74
N PHE A 13 -10.15 23.37 64.75
CA PHE A 13 -9.64 23.33 63.38
C PHE A 13 -8.12 23.46 63.42
N VAL A 14 -7.40 22.43 62.99
CA VAL A 14 -6.03 22.60 62.50
C VAL A 14 -6.01 22.15 61.05
N ASN A 15 -6.05 23.15 60.18
CA ASN A 15 -5.70 23.03 58.77
C ASN A 15 -4.23 22.59 58.68
N ILE A 16 -3.99 21.34 58.28
CA ILE A 16 -2.71 20.97 57.66
C ILE A 16 -3.01 20.70 56.20
N ILE A 17 -2.71 21.73 55.42
CA ILE A 17 -2.61 21.72 53.97
C ILE A 17 -1.59 20.64 53.62
N SER A 18 -2.05 19.46 53.22
CA SER A 18 -1.22 18.52 52.47
C SER A 18 -0.98 19.16 51.10
N TYR A 19 0.19 19.79 50.96
CA TYR A 19 0.68 20.28 49.69
C TYR A 19 0.74 19.11 48.70
N ALA A 20 0.11 19.38 47.56
CA ALA A 20 0.11 18.62 46.33
C ALA A 20 1.38 17.79 46.11
N GLN A 21 1.22 16.47 46.14
CA GLN A 21 2.04 15.65 45.25
C GLN A 21 1.57 16.02 43.83
N ASN A 22 2.47 16.66 43.09
CA ASN A 22 2.35 16.85 41.65
C ASN A 22 1.84 15.56 41.02
N SER A 23 0.59 15.56 40.58
CA SER A 23 0.13 14.55 39.64
C SER A 23 1.03 14.69 38.42
N THR A 24 1.92 13.74 38.22
CA THR A 24 2.64 13.56 36.96
C THR A 24 1.57 13.45 35.88
N THR A 25 1.30 14.56 35.20
CA THR A 25 0.58 14.57 33.93
C THR A 25 1.39 13.66 33.01
N SER A 26 0.92 12.43 32.84
CA SER A 26 1.44 11.49 31.86
C SER A 26 1.45 12.19 30.50
N TYR A 27 2.65 12.51 30.00
CA TYR A 27 2.90 13.02 28.65
C TYR A 27 2.75 11.93 27.58
N PHE A 28 2.07 10.82 27.89
CA PHE A 28 1.63 9.88 26.88
C PHE A 28 0.45 10.51 26.18
N VAL A 29 0.75 11.32 25.15
CA VAL A 29 -0.19 11.50 24.05
C VAL A 29 -0.40 10.10 23.50
N ASP A 30 -1.52 9.50 23.88
CA ASP A 30 -2.02 8.31 23.21
C ASP A 30 -1.88 8.57 21.71
N LYS A 31 -1.21 7.66 21.00
CA LYS A 31 -1.22 7.66 19.53
C LYS A 31 -2.66 7.35 19.11
N LEU A 32 -3.55 8.34 19.25
CA LEU A 32 -4.92 8.25 18.81
C LEU A 32 -4.86 7.98 17.30
N SER A 33 -5.44 6.85 16.90
CA SER A 33 -5.67 6.54 15.49
C SER A 33 -6.76 7.46 14.97
N VAL A 34 -6.42 8.72 14.71
CA VAL A 34 -7.32 9.68 14.06
C VAL A 34 -7.39 9.31 12.58
N LEU A 35 -8.60 9.08 12.06
CA LEU A 35 -8.81 8.88 10.62
C LEU A 35 -8.51 10.20 9.88
N ALA A 36 -7.92 10.11 8.69
CA ALA A 36 -7.74 11.29 7.86
C ALA A 36 -9.12 11.85 7.47
N SER A 37 -9.29 13.15 7.63
CA SER A 37 -10.49 13.89 7.22
C SER A 37 -10.55 14.12 5.71
N ASP A 38 -9.38 14.23 5.07
CA ASP A 38 -9.23 14.34 3.62
C ASP A 38 -7.87 13.74 3.20
N SER A 39 -7.73 13.33 1.94
CA SER A 39 -6.46 12.94 1.35
C SER A 39 -6.41 13.26 -0.13
N ARG A 40 -5.31 13.85 -0.58
CA ARG A 40 -5.07 14.17 -2.00
C ARG A 40 -3.66 13.80 -2.44
N ILE A 41 -3.48 13.71 -3.75
CA ILE A 41 -2.19 13.46 -4.38
C ILE A 41 -1.64 14.79 -4.92
N GLU A 42 -0.45 15.17 -4.48
CA GLU A 42 0.28 16.36 -4.95
C GLU A 42 1.55 15.93 -5.72
N ILE A 43 2.02 16.77 -6.64
CA ILE A 43 3.33 16.62 -7.28
C ILE A 43 4.27 17.67 -6.69
N ARG A 44 5.39 17.23 -6.09
CA ARG A 44 6.43 18.09 -5.51
C ARG A 44 7.76 17.82 -6.19
N GLY A 45 8.11 18.66 -7.16
CA GLY A 45 9.28 18.43 -8.02
C GLY A 45 9.12 17.13 -8.83
N LYS A 46 9.97 16.13 -8.55
CA LYS A 46 9.89 14.79 -9.18
C LYS A 46 9.08 13.78 -8.36
N ASP A 47 8.69 14.13 -7.14
CA ASP A 47 8.01 13.22 -6.23
C ASP A 47 6.49 13.34 -6.38
N THR A 48 5.80 12.19 -6.37
CA THR A 48 4.36 12.15 -6.09
C THR A 48 4.15 12.00 -4.59
N VAL A 49 3.28 12.79 -3.99
CA VAL A 49 3.11 12.87 -2.54
C VAL A 49 1.65 12.66 -2.17
N LEU A 50 1.37 11.72 -1.27
CA LEU A 50 0.05 11.62 -0.62
C LEU A 50 0.02 12.57 0.57
N VAL A 51 -0.90 13.53 0.54
CA VAL A 51 -1.14 14.47 1.64
C VAL A 51 -2.42 14.06 2.34
N SER A 52 -2.32 13.73 3.63
CA SER A 52 -3.47 13.38 4.46
C SER A 52 -3.70 14.46 5.51
N GLU A 53 -4.91 14.98 5.57
CA GLU A 53 -5.30 16.04 6.51
C GLU A 53 -6.08 15.44 7.67
N TYR A 54 -5.69 15.78 8.89
CA TYR A 54 -6.31 15.27 10.10
C TYR A 54 -6.89 16.44 10.89
N LYS A 55 -8.19 16.35 11.18
CA LYS A 55 -8.88 17.25 12.09
C LYS A 55 -8.94 16.57 13.43
N ASN A 56 -8.34 17.18 14.46
CA ASN A 56 -8.49 16.69 15.83
C ASN A 56 -9.57 17.53 16.53
N PRO A 57 -10.79 17.00 16.72
CA PRO A 57 -11.76 17.64 17.58
C PRO A 57 -11.34 17.40 19.03
N ASN A 58 -10.33 18.11 19.53
CA ASN A 58 -9.95 17.99 20.93
C ASN A 58 -10.96 18.77 21.78
N VAL A 59 -12.11 18.13 22.05
CA VAL A 59 -13.31 18.73 22.66
C VAL A 59 -13.03 19.28 24.06
N ARG A 60 -11.99 18.81 24.75
CA ARG A 60 -11.64 19.25 26.11
C ARG A 60 -10.92 20.60 26.17
N PHE A 61 -10.25 21.03 25.10
CA PHE A 61 -9.38 22.21 25.14
C PHE A 61 -9.72 23.28 24.10
N GLN A 62 -10.84 23.15 23.37
CA GLN A 62 -11.25 24.07 22.30
C GLN A 62 -10.18 24.34 21.22
N SER A 63 -9.08 23.59 21.17
CA SER A 63 -8.05 23.73 20.15
C SER A 63 -8.33 22.76 19.00
N GLN A 64 -8.70 23.31 17.85
CA GLN A 64 -8.68 22.59 16.58
C GLN A 64 -7.23 22.56 16.11
N ASN A 65 -6.50 21.51 16.46
CA ASN A 65 -5.18 21.28 15.90
C ASN A 65 -5.34 20.44 14.64
N ASP A 66 -5.59 21.13 13.53
CA ASP A 66 -5.53 20.53 12.20
C ASP A 66 -4.05 20.32 11.83
N PHE A 67 -3.70 19.11 11.41
CA PHE A 67 -2.34 18.80 10.96
C PHE A 67 -2.36 17.98 9.68
N LYS A 68 -1.27 18.11 8.90
CA LYS A 68 -1.09 17.37 7.65
C LYS A 68 0.06 16.39 7.80
N LYS A 69 -0.10 15.22 7.21
CA LYS A 69 0.98 14.25 7.02
C LYS A 69 1.30 14.14 5.55
N PHE A 70 2.59 14.08 5.24
CA PHE A 70 3.09 13.97 3.88
C PHE A 70 3.75 12.59 3.73
N TYR A 71 3.33 11.84 2.72
CA TYR A 71 3.92 10.54 2.41
C TYR A 71 4.48 10.56 1.00
N LYS A 72 5.71 10.09 0.83
CA LYS A 72 6.32 9.99 -0.50
C LYS A 72 5.76 8.77 -1.22
N GLY A 73 5.22 8.99 -2.41
CA GLY A 73 4.45 8.01 -3.17
C GLY A 73 2.99 7.90 -2.71
N THR A 74 2.29 6.92 -3.26
CA THR A 74 0.90 6.58 -2.90
C THR A 74 0.72 5.06 -2.90
N PRO A 75 -0.30 4.50 -2.23
CA PRO A 75 -0.59 3.08 -2.33
C PRO A 75 -1.18 2.67 -3.70
N PHE A 76 -1.56 3.63 -4.55
CA PHE A 76 -2.25 3.38 -5.80
C PHE A 76 -1.30 3.11 -6.97
N PHE A 77 -1.71 2.20 -7.87
CA PHE A 77 -1.05 1.93 -9.14
C PHE A 77 -0.82 3.22 -9.92
N ASN A 78 0.39 3.43 -10.43
CA ASN A 78 0.80 4.65 -11.13
C ASN A 78 0.39 5.97 -10.44
N ASN A 79 0.25 5.94 -9.11
CA ASN A 79 -0.10 7.07 -8.27
C ASN A 79 -1.37 7.84 -8.68
N GLY A 80 -2.43 7.15 -9.13
CA GLY A 80 -3.64 7.89 -9.48
C GLY A 80 -4.88 7.09 -9.81
N TRP A 81 -5.87 7.86 -10.25
CA TRP A 81 -7.14 7.40 -10.79
C TRP A 81 -7.03 7.33 -12.32
N PHE A 82 -7.58 6.28 -12.91
CA PHE A 82 -7.64 6.13 -14.36
C PHE A 82 -9.04 5.72 -14.79
N LYS A 83 -9.39 6.05 -16.03
CA LYS A 83 -10.53 5.44 -16.69
C LYS A 83 -10.23 3.96 -16.94
N GLY A 84 -11.23 3.13 -16.73
CA GLY A 84 -11.11 1.70 -16.94
C GLY A 84 -12.46 0.99 -16.97
N SER A 85 -12.41 -0.33 -16.93
CA SER A 85 -13.59 -1.19 -16.92
C SER A 85 -13.44 -2.40 -16.02
N ILE A 86 -14.55 -2.84 -15.44
CA ILE A 86 -14.65 -4.10 -14.71
C ILE A 86 -15.61 -5.03 -15.44
N THR A 87 -15.32 -6.33 -15.41
CA THR A 87 -16.25 -7.37 -15.85
C THR A 87 -17.04 -7.84 -14.63
N THR A 88 -18.37 -7.67 -14.67
CA THR A 88 -19.26 -8.11 -13.59
C THR A 88 -19.43 -9.62 -13.63
N GLU A 89 -19.97 -10.20 -12.54
CA GLU A 89 -20.20 -11.65 -12.47
C GLU A 89 -21.17 -12.17 -13.55
N THR A 90 -22.07 -11.32 -14.02
CA THR A 90 -23.00 -11.59 -15.12
C THR A 90 -22.37 -11.44 -16.52
N GLY A 91 -21.06 -11.16 -16.59
CA GLY A 91 -20.34 -10.91 -17.85
C GLY A 91 -20.55 -9.51 -18.44
N GLY A 92 -21.24 -8.61 -17.73
CA GLY A 92 -21.42 -7.24 -18.17
C GLY A 92 -20.16 -6.40 -17.97
N VAL A 93 -19.94 -5.40 -18.82
CA VAL A 93 -18.78 -4.50 -18.70
C VAL A 93 -19.25 -3.17 -18.12
N SER A 94 -18.73 -2.79 -16.96
CA SER A 94 -18.99 -1.48 -16.34
C SER A 94 -17.76 -0.60 -16.46
N LYS A 95 -17.92 0.57 -17.10
CA LYS A 95 -16.86 1.58 -17.24
C LYS A 95 -16.94 2.60 -16.11
N GLY A 96 -15.80 3.14 -15.70
CA GLY A 96 -15.76 4.15 -14.65
C GLY A 96 -14.35 4.64 -14.36
N PHE A 97 -14.24 5.47 -13.32
CA PHE A 97 -12.98 5.92 -12.74
C PHE A 97 -12.56 4.94 -11.66
N MET A 98 -11.28 4.61 -11.64
CA MET A 98 -10.79 3.59 -10.73
C MET A 98 -9.36 3.85 -10.28
N ALA A 99 -9.08 3.48 -9.04
CA ALA A 99 -7.74 3.50 -8.47
C ALA A 99 -7.45 2.12 -7.86
N TYR A 100 -6.44 1.45 -8.40
CA TYR A 100 -6.01 0.14 -7.89
C TYR A 100 -5.04 0.34 -6.73
N ASN A 101 -5.48 0.03 -5.50
CA ASN A 101 -4.63 0.07 -4.32
C ASN A 101 -3.76 -1.19 -4.28
N VAL A 102 -2.47 -1.02 -4.58
CA VAL A 102 -1.48 -2.10 -4.66
C VAL A 102 -1.13 -2.63 -3.27
N LEU A 103 -1.23 -1.79 -2.24
CA LEU A 103 -0.92 -2.17 -0.85
C LEU A 103 -2.00 -3.10 -0.27
N THR A 104 -3.29 -2.78 -0.48
CA THR A 104 -4.42 -3.57 0.04
C THR A 104 -5.00 -4.55 -0.97
N ASN A 105 -4.49 -4.56 -2.21
CA ASN A 105 -4.95 -5.42 -3.30
C ASN A 105 -6.47 -5.28 -3.57
N SER A 106 -6.96 -4.04 -3.56
CA SER A 106 -8.37 -3.69 -3.82
C SER A 106 -8.51 -2.57 -4.84
N LEU A 107 -9.65 -2.54 -5.53
CA LEU A 107 -9.94 -1.55 -6.57
C LEU A 107 -11.01 -0.61 -6.03
N PHE A 108 -10.70 0.68 -5.96
CA PHE A 108 -11.70 1.72 -5.75
C PHE A 108 -12.33 2.02 -7.10
N PHE A 109 -13.65 1.96 -7.21
CA PHE A 109 -14.40 2.15 -8.45
C PHE A 109 -15.50 3.19 -8.27
N SER A 110 -15.58 4.15 -9.18
CA SER A 110 -16.64 5.14 -9.24
C SER A 110 -17.22 5.22 -10.65
N ILE A 111 -18.54 5.28 -10.75
CA ILE A 111 -19.27 5.39 -12.01
C ILE A 111 -19.16 6.79 -12.66
N GLY A 112 -18.60 7.78 -11.96
CA GLY A 112 -18.42 9.14 -12.49
C GLY A 112 -17.50 10.00 -11.61
N GLU A 113 -16.96 11.09 -12.15
CA GLU A 113 -15.93 11.91 -11.49
C GLU A 113 -16.34 12.48 -10.12
N ASN A 114 -17.64 12.73 -9.93
CA ASN A 114 -18.20 13.32 -8.71
C ASN A 114 -19.10 12.34 -7.93
N LYS A 115 -18.88 11.04 -8.12
CA LYS A 115 -19.60 9.99 -7.38
C LYS A 115 -18.65 9.30 -6.41
N ASP A 116 -19.18 8.92 -5.26
CA ASP A 116 -18.42 8.18 -4.27
C ASP A 116 -17.87 6.89 -4.87
N ALA A 117 -16.61 6.60 -4.55
CA ALA A 117 -15.98 5.37 -4.96
C ALA A 117 -16.30 4.25 -3.98
N VAL A 118 -16.60 3.07 -4.51
CA VAL A 118 -16.78 1.85 -3.73
C VAL A 118 -15.54 0.98 -3.83
N GLU A 119 -15.13 0.37 -2.72
CA GLU A 119 -14.05 -0.62 -2.72
C GLU A 119 -14.59 -1.97 -3.19
N ILE A 120 -14.03 -2.51 -4.27
CA ILE A 120 -14.40 -3.79 -4.85
C ILE A 120 -13.19 -4.68 -5.10
N ARG A 121 -13.45 -5.98 -5.25
CA ARG A 121 -12.43 -7.01 -5.56
C ARG A 121 -12.86 -7.88 -6.75
N PRO A 122 -12.97 -7.32 -7.96
CA PRO A 122 -13.41 -8.06 -9.14
C PRO A 122 -12.45 -9.22 -9.48
N LYS A 123 -12.91 -10.16 -10.30
CA LYS A 123 -12.02 -11.22 -10.84
C LYS A 123 -11.01 -10.66 -11.84
N GLU A 124 -11.45 -9.68 -12.62
CA GLU A 124 -10.68 -9.02 -13.68
C GLU A 124 -11.11 -7.56 -13.83
N PHE A 125 -10.15 -6.70 -14.17
CA PHE A 125 -10.42 -5.31 -14.54
C PHE A 125 -9.36 -4.79 -15.53
N THR A 126 -9.71 -3.77 -16.30
CA THR A 126 -8.80 -3.07 -17.20
C THR A 126 -8.60 -1.64 -16.71
N LEU A 127 -7.35 -1.25 -16.49
CA LEU A 127 -6.95 0.06 -15.97
C LEU A 127 -5.82 0.62 -16.84
N ASN A 128 -6.03 1.81 -17.41
CA ASN A 128 -5.04 2.47 -18.27
C ASN A 128 -4.53 1.57 -19.43
N GLY A 129 -5.44 0.83 -20.08
CA GLY A 129 -5.12 -0.11 -21.15
C GLY A 129 -4.47 -1.43 -20.70
N ASN A 130 -4.26 -1.64 -19.39
CA ASN A 130 -3.69 -2.87 -18.86
C ASN A 130 -4.79 -3.71 -18.22
N THR A 131 -4.90 -4.99 -18.60
CA THR A 131 -5.83 -5.93 -17.97
C THR A 131 -5.16 -6.65 -16.81
N PHE A 132 -5.83 -6.64 -15.67
CA PHE A 132 -5.42 -7.25 -14.42
C PHE A 132 -6.40 -8.35 -14.04
N LYS A 133 -5.89 -9.55 -13.76
CA LYS A 133 -6.69 -10.72 -13.41
C LYS A 133 -6.18 -11.38 -12.15
N LYS A 134 -7.11 -11.86 -11.32
CA LYS A 134 -6.82 -12.76 -10.20
C LYS A 134 -6.81 -14.21 -10.69
N PHE A 135 -5.74 -14.91 -10.39
CA PHE A 135 -5.52 -16.32 -10.76
C PHE A 135 -5.70 -17.28 -9.58
N ARG A 136 -6.53 -16.91 -8.59
CA ARG A 136 -6.81 -17.73 -7.40
C ARG A 136 -7.07 -19.18 -7.80
N ASN A 137 -6.21 -20.08 -7.33
CA ASN A 137 -6.27 -21.53 -7.58
C ASN A 137 -6.28 -21.96 -9.07
N GLN A 138 -6.01 -21.04 -10.01
CA GLN A 138 -5.90 -21.39 -11.43
C GLN A 138 -4.55 -22.03 -11.73
N TYR A 139 -3.47 -21.49 -11.14
CA TYR A 139 -2.12 -22.04 -11.26
C TYR A 139 -1.58 -22.45 -9.89
N VAL A 140 -0.77 -23.51 -9.87
CA VAL A 140 -0.02 -23.92 -8.69
C VAL A 140 0.91 -22.77 -8.27
N ALA A 141 0.88 -22.43 -6.98
CA ALA A 141 1.61 -21.31 -6.37
C ALA A 141 1.21 -19.88 -6.82
N ALA A 142 0.08 -19.72 -7.53
CA ALA A 142 -0.51 -18.39 -7.70
C ALA A 142 -1.06 -17.86 -6.36
N GLY A 143 -0.75 -16.61 -6.06
CA GLY A 143 -1.27 -15.94 -4.85
C GLY A 143 -2.62 -15.26 -5.10
N GLU A 144 -3.20 -14.72 -4.04
CA GLU A 144 -4.42 -13.88 -4.07
C GLU A 144 -4.12 -12.45 -4.55
N LEU A 145 -3.41 -12.31 -5.68
CA LEU A 145 -2.96 -11.02 -6.20
C LEU A 145 -3.52 -10.76 -7.60
N TYR A 146 -3.60 -9.50 -7.99
CA TYR A 146 -3.82 -9.15 -9.39
C TYR A 146 -2.52 -9.20 -10.17
N TYR A 147 -2.56 -9.89 -11.31
CA TYR A 147 -1.47 -10.00 -12.25
C TYR A 147 -1.90 -9.43 -13.59
N GLN A 148 -1.00 -8.72 -14.24
CA GLN A 148 -1.14 -8.31 -15.62
C GLN A 148 -0.48 -9.34 -16.53
N LYS A 149 -1.23 -9.88 -17.49
CA LYS A 149 -0.65 -10.74 -18.55
C LYS A 149 0.14 -9.85 -19.53
N LEU A 150 1.37 -10.24 -19.83
CA LEU A 150 2.26 -9.57 -20.78
C LEU A 150 2.47 -10.37 -22.06
N VAL A 151 2.56 -11.70 -21.93
CA VAL A 151 2.71 -12.62 -23.06
C VAL A 151 1.78 -13.81 -22.82
N GLU A 152 1.09 -14.20 -23.88
CA GLU A 152 0.26 -15.40 -23.96
C GLU A 152 0.98 -16.49 -24.75
N GLY A 153 0.60 -17.75 -24.55
CA GLY A 153 1.18 -18.91 -25.21
C GLY A 153 1.33 -20.08 -24.24
N GLU A 154 2.18 -21.04 -24.60
CA GLU A 154 2.50 -22.17 -23.74
C GLU A 154 3.20 -21.71 -22.44
N ILE A 155 4.14 -20.77 -22.59
CA ILE A 155 4.79 -20.06 -21.49
C ILE A 155 4.13 -18.69 -21.35
N GLU A 156 3.33 -18.49 -20.31
CA GLU A 156 2.70 -17.19 -20.09
C GLU A 156 3.58 -16.30 -19.20
N LEU A 157 3.72 -15.03 -19.57
CA LEU A 157 4.44 -14.04 -18.77
C LEU A 157 3.46 -13.09 -18.09
N PHE A 158 3.63 -12.94 -16.79
CA PHE A 158 2.83 -12.06 -15.95
C PHE A 158 3.69 -11.02 -15.23
N ARG A 159 3.07 -9.89 -14.94
CA ARG A 159 3.61 -8.79 -14.15
C ARG A 159 2.71 -8.54 -12.95
N ASN A 160 3.29 -8.47 -11.77
CA ASN A 160 2.60 -8.07 -10.55
C ASN A 160 3.30 -6.86 -9.93
N PHE A 161 2.49 -5.98 -9.33
CA PHE A 161 2.97 -4.82 -8.59
C PHE A 161 2.84 -5.11 -7.11
N LYS A 162 3.88 -4.76 -6.36
CA LYS A 162 3.91 -4.78 -4.90
C LYS A 162 4.12 -3.38 -4.39
N CYS A 163 3.50 -3.07 -3.26
CA CYS A 163 3.72 -1.81 -2.57
C CYS A 163 3.99 -2.12 -1.10
N LYS A 164 5.02 -1.48 -0.56
CA LYS A 164 5.36 -1.53 0.85
C LYS A 164 5.30 -0.12 1.42
N TYR A 165 4.70 0.01 2.60
CA TYR A 165 4.81 1.22 3.41
C TYR A 165 6.01 1.08 4.35
N THR A 166 6.91 2.06 4.30
CA THR A 166 8.05 2.17 5.21
C THR A 166 7.93 3.50 5.96
N PRO A 167 7.71 3.51 7.29
CA PRO A 167 7.65 4.76 8.06
C PRO A 167 9.01 5.47 8.00
N ALA A 168 9.00 6.80 8.01
CA ALA A 168 10.23 7.55 8.15
C ALA A 168 10.86 7.23 9.51
N VAL A 169 12.18 7.02 9.54
CA VAL A 169 12.91 6.82 10.79
C VAL A 169 12.82 8.13 11.56
N VAL A 170 12.06 8.13 12.64
CA VAL A 170 12.03 9.24 13.59
C VAL A 170 13.38 9.21 14.30
N GLY A 171 14.36 9.99 13.83
CA GLY A 171 15.51 10.33 14.65
C GLY A 171 15.01 10.87 15.99
N GLU A 172 15.72 10.59 17.09
CA GLU A 172 15.39 11.17 18.39
C GLU A 172 15.21 12.68 18.22
N LYS A 173 13.97 13.14 18.34
CA LYS A 173 13.61 14.54 18.18
C LYS A 173 14.18 15.32 19.36
N THR A 174 15.47 15.64 19.32
CA THR A 174 15.97 16.79 20.06
C THR A 174 15.25 17.99 19.46
N GLY A 175 14.54 18.76 20.28
CA GLY A 175 13.51 19.72 19.84
C GLY A 175 13.97 20.92 18.99
N TYR A 176 15.11 20.81 18.31
CA TYR A 176 15.76 21.89 17.56
C TYR A 176 16.13 21.53 16.12
N GLU A 177 15.95 20.29 15.66
CA GLU A 177 16.25 19.92 14.27
C GLU A 177 15.07 19.20 13.59
N GLN A 178 14.59 19.74 12.46
CA GLN A 178 13.83 18.94 11.48
C GLN A 178 14.83 18.00 10.78
N THR A 179 15.28 16.95 11.46
CA THR A 179 16.04 15.89 10.79
C THR A 179 15.06 15.00 10.02
N GLY A 180 15.03 15.19 8.70
CA GLY A 180 14.21 14.40 7.78
C GLY A 180 13.98 15.12 6.46
N ASP A 181 13.54 14.38 5.44
CA ASP A 181 13.16 14.92 4.12
C ASP A 181 11.72 15.50 4.09
N GLY A 182 11.11 15.66 5.28
CA GLY A 182 9.76 16.22 5.45
C GLY A 182 8.63 15.21 5.24
N TYR A 183 8.92 13.93 5.05
CA TYR A 183 7.92 12.88 4.92
C TYR A 183 7.75 12.05 6.20
N GLU A 184 6.52 11.60 6.44
CA GLU A 184 6.14 10.69 7.53
C GLU A 184 6.36 9.21 7.16
N GLY A 185 6.51 8.93 5.86
CA GLY A 185 6.78 7.59 5.35
C GLY A 185 6.78 7.51 3.82
N TYR A 186 7.10 6.32 3.32
CA TYR A 186 7.38 6.04 1.92
C TYR A 186 6.52 4.86 1.44
N PHE A 187 5.83 5.05 0.32
CA PHE A 187 5.17 3.99 -0.44
C PHE A 187 6.09 3.53 -1.56
N GLU A 188 6.88 2.49 -1.27
CA GLU A 188 7.84 1.91 -2.19
C GLU A 188 7.13 0.88 -3.08
N LYS A 189 7.24 1.05 -4.40
CA LYS A 189 6.65 0.13 -5.36
C LYS A 189 7.71 -0.74 -6.01
N GLU A 190 7.43 -2.02 -6.08
CA GLU A 190 8.26 -3.00 -6.77
C GLU A 190 7.45 -3.70 -7.83
N THR A 191 8.09 -4.01 -8.95
CA THR A 191 7.49 -4.85 -9.99
C THR A 191 8.14 -6.21 -9.95
N THR A 192 7.33 -7.26 -9.88
CA THR A 192 7.79 -8.65 -9.93
C THR A 192 7.19 -9.34 -11.15
N TYR A 193 8.02 -10.12 -11.84
CA TYR A 193 7.61 -10.91 -13.00
C TYR A 193 7.43 -12.37 -12.62
N TYR A 194 6.47 -13.02 -13.27
CA TYR A 194 6.12 -14.40 -13.05
C TYR A 194 5.95 -15.11 -14.38
N ILE A 195 6.42 -16.34 -14.48
CA ILE A 195 6.11 -17.22 -15.60
C ILE A 195 5.11 -18.26 -15.10
N ASN A 196 4.12 -18.57 -15.93
CA ASN A 196 3.36 -19.81 -15.80
C ASN A 196 3.81 -20.76 -16.91
N TYR A 197 4.24 -21.94 -16.50
CA TYR A 197 4.55 -23.05 -17.38
C TYR A 197 4.09 -24.34 -16.71
N HIS A 198 3.47 -25.24 -17.47
CA HIS A 198 2.88 -26.48 -16.93
C HIS A 198 1.97 -26.26 -15.70
N ASN A 199 1.11 -25.25 -15.77
CA ASN A 199 0.17 -24.88 -14.71
C ASN A 199 0.84 -24.48 -13.38
N LYS A 200 2.13 -24.10 -13.41
CA LYS A 200 2.89 -23.68 -12.24
C LYS A 200 3.38 -22.26 -12.41
N MET A 201 2.93 -21.38 -11.54
CA MET A 201 3.37 -20.00 -11.51
C MET A 201 4.64 -19.86 -10.67
N GLN A 202 5.71 -19.35 -11.27
CA GLN A 202 7.00 -19.16 -10.63
C GLN A 202 7.47 -17.72 -10.78
N ARG A 203 8.09 -17.17 -9.73
CA ARG A 203 8.70 -15.83 -9.77
C ARG A 203 9.97 -15.87 -10.60
N VAL A 204 10.10 -14.95 -11.55
CA VAL A 204 11.30 -14.77 -12.37
C VAL A 204 12.47 -14.34 -11.48
N GLY A 205 13.49 -15.19 -11.43
CA GLY A 205 14.77 -14.93 -10.78
C GLY A 205 15.88 -14.67 -11.81
N LYS A 206 17.13 -14.67 -11.36
CA LYS A 206 18.31 -14.41 -12.20
C LYS A 206 18.71 -15.57 -13.13
N LYS A 207 18.11 -16.75 -12.95
CA LYS A 207 18.51 -18.00 -13.63
C LYS A 207 17.43 -18.42 -14.62
N PHE A 208 17.85 -19.03 -15.73
CA PHE A 208 16.96 -19.54 -16.79
C PHE A 208 16.24 -20.84 -16.43
N LYS A 209 16.59 -21.50 -15.32
CA LYS A 209 15.89 -22.68 -14.80
C LYS A 209 14.36 -22.53 -14.65
N ILE A 210 13.84 -21.32 -14.61
CA ILE A 210 12.40 -21.07 -14.59
C ILE A 210 11.67 -21.51 -15.88
N PHE A 211 12.41 -21.77 -16.95
CA PHE A 211 11.87 -22.25 -18.22
C PHE A 211 11.86 -23.80 -18.31
N ASP A 212 12.22 -24.50 -17.23
CA ASP A 212 12.28 -25.98 -17.15
C ASP A 212 12.97 -26.60 -18.38
N GLU A 213 12.32 -27.46 -19.16
CA GLU A 213 12.92 -28.07 -20.38
C GLU A 213 13.38 -27.08 -21.44
N ASN A 214 12.86 -25.84 -21.42
CA ASN A 214 13.26 -24.78 -22.33
C ASN A 214 14.43 -23.94 -21.81
N GLU A 215 15.03 -24.27 -20.66
CA GLU A 215 16.18 -23.55 -20.09
C GLU A 215 17.33 -23.38 -21.10
N GLY A 216 17.71 -24.46 -21.79
CA GLY A 216 18.80 -24.43 -22.76
C GLY A 216 18.52 -23.48 -23.93
N LYS A 217 17.33 -23.60 -24.55
CA LYS A 217 16.89 -22.74 -25.67
C LYS A 217 16.81 -21.28 -25.24
N ALA A 218 16.24 -21.00 -24.07
CA ALA A 218 16.09 -19.66 -23.54
C ALA A 218 17.45 -18.98 -23.32
N LYS A 219 18.41 -19.74 -22.76
CA LYS A 219 19.77 -19.28 -22.50
C LYS A 219 20.53 -19.02 -23.80
N GLU A 220 20.50 -19.96 -24.75
CA GLU A 220 21.16 -19.80 -26.05
C GLU A 220 20.65 -18.57 -26.80
N PHE A 221 19.32 -18.40 -26.86
CA PHE A 221 18.71 -17.24 -27.50
C PHE A 221 19.10 -15.93 -26.80
N ALA A 222 19.12 -15.91 -25.47
CA ALA A 222 19.50 -14.73 -24.72
C ALA A 222 20.98 -14.37 -24.93
N GLU A 223 21.88 -15.35 -24.92
CA GLU A 223 23.32 -15.14 -25.16
C GLU A 223 23.57 -14.64 -26.59
N LYS A 224 22.95 -15.27 -27.60
CA LYS A 224 23.07 -14.88 -29.00
C LYS A 224 22.64 -13.43 -29.27
N ASN A 225 21.63 -12.95 -28.55
CA ASN A 225 21.05 -11.61 -28.74
C ASN A 225 21.44 -10.62 -27.63
N ASN A 226 22.38 -10.98 -26.75
CA ASN A 226 22.82 -10.18 -25.61
C ASN A 226 21.66 -9.68 -24.71
N LEU A 227 20.69 -10.56 -24.45
CA LEU A 227 19.49 -10.28 -23.67
C LEU A 227 19.69 -10.61 -22.18
N ASN A 228 19.07 -9.82 -21.30
CA ASN A 228 19.12 -10.06 -19.87
C ASN A 228 17.73 -10.44 -19.31
N ILE A 229 17.61 -11.63 -18.70
CA ILE A 229 16.36 -12.11 -18.08
C ILE A 229 15.80 -11.18 -16.98
N GLN A 230 16.64 -10.33 -16.38
CA GLN A 230 16.22 -9.33 -15.40
C GLN A 230 15.67 -8.05 -16.04
N ASN A 231 15.97 -7.80 -17.31
CA ASN A 231 15.40 -6.68 -18.05
C ASN A 231 13.99 -7.07 -18.55
N PRO A 232 12.93 -6.32 -18.21
CA PRO A 232 11.56 -6.65 -18.61
C PRO A 232 11.34 -6.79 -20.12
N SER A 233 11.96 -5.92 -20.92
CA SER A 233 11.80 -5.92 -22.38
C SER A 233 12.43 -7.17 -22.99
N ASP A 234 13.62 -7.52 -22.51
CA ASP A 234 14.36 -8.71 -22.93
C ASP A 234 13.66 -9.99 -22.49
N LEU A 235 13.13 -10.03 -21.27
CA LEU A 235 12.32 -11.14 -20.77
C LEU A 235 11.10 -11.39 -21.67
N ILE A 236 10.39 -10.33 -22.07
CA ILE A 236 9.26 -10.45 -23.02
C ILE A 236 9.72 -11.07 -24.34
N LYS A 237 10.87 -10.63 -24.88
CA LYS A 237 11.43 -11.19 -26.12
C LYS A 237 11.78 -12.67 -25.96
N ILE A 238 12.43 -13.05 -24.87
CA ILE A 238 12.77 -14.45 -24.58
C ILE A 238 11.50 -15.31 -24.52
N VAL A 239 10.47 -14.88 -23.78
CA VAL A 239 9.22 -15.65 -23.69
C VAL A 239 8.52 -15.75 -25.04
N LYS A 240 8.46 -14.66 -25.81
CA LYS A 240 7.88 -14.68 -27.16
C LYS A 240 8.61 -15.66 -28.08
N HIS A 241 9.94 -15.67 -28.06
CA HIS A 241 10.75 -16.61 -28.84
C HIS A 241 10.43 -18.06 -28.49
N LEU A 242 10.39 -18.38 -27.21
CA LEU A 242 10.05 -19.74 -26.75
C LEU A 242 8.66 -20.17 -27.16
N ASN A 243 7.70 -19.25 -27.21
CA ASN A 243 6.34 -19.50 -27.69
C ASN A 243 6.22 -19.49 -29.24
N GLY A 244 7.30 -19.24 -29.98
CA GLY A 244 7.26 -19.09 -31.45
C GLY A 244 6.50 -17.84 -31.93
N LEU A 245 6.37 -16.82 -31.08
CA LEU A 245 5.66 -15.57 -31.36
C LEU A 245 6.59 -14.46 -31.86
N ASP A 246 7.73 -14.81 -32.44
CA ASP A 246 8.73 -13.84 -32.88
C ASP A 246 8.17 -12.94 -33.97
N SER A 247 7.91 -11.69 -33.59
CA SER A 247 7.81 -10.55 -34.51
C SER A 247 9.21 -9.97 -34.65
N ASN A 248 9.96 -10.40 -35.68
CA ASN A 248 11.22 -9.85 -36.21
C ASN A 248 12.10 -9.07 -35.20
N LEU A 249 13.22 -9.69 -34.80
CA LEU A 249 14.36 -9.01 -34.15
C LEU A 249 15.21 -8.27 -35.18
#